data_AF-A0AAD6YNE5-F1
#
_entry.id   AF-A0AAD6YNE5-F1
#
_cell.length_a   1.000
_cell.length_b   1.000
_cell.length_c   1.000
_cell.angle_alpha   90.00
_cell.angle_beta   90.00
_cell.angle_gamma   90.00
#
_symmetry.space_group_name_H-M   'P 1'
#
loop_
_entity.id
_entity.type
_entity.pdbx_description
1 polymer ?
#
loop_
_entity_poly.entity_id
_entity_poly.type
_entity_poly.pdbx_seq_one_letter_code
_entity_poly.pdbx_strand_id
1 'polypeptide(L)'
;MKVFEAHIITLRSLTATSKTLMGPFHSARLAALTHLEKLVVDFATEGLTTQKLALKLIAQASRKLTNLTLTSLPRIDIPLLRLIADTFPCLVDLHLSCTERLDFHCWNCYEESLGCTTHSPVPGMFYDTRDMAIIFAKNLKPLKCLTRLHLGIYLSDEMLIQYHIDHAEDDAQPFGPEQCLLCEGAANQVRLRELTAALELAQSLKALTAIGFSSFFDDSGGHHSNSRNAGGWLNETTVYVLRKNGRLKVRKTPWSNVV
;
A
#
# COMPACT_ATOMS: atom_id res chain seq x y z
N MET A 1 19.84 5.01 -44.65
CA MET A 1 19.02 4.40 -43.58
C MET A 1 19.94 3.73 -42.58
N LYS A 2 20.20 4.35 -41.43
CA LYS A 2 20.93 3.69 -40.33
C LYS A 2 19.92 2.84 -39.56
N VAL A 3 20.05 1.53 -39.66
CA VAL A 3 19.37 0.58 -38.79
C VAL A 3 19.95 0.79 -37.39
N PHE A 4 19.20 1.42 -36.51
CA PHE A 4 19.53 1.41 -35.09
C PHE A 4 19.33 -0.02 -34.61
N GLU A 5 20.42 -0.76 -34.39
CA GLU A 5 20.38 -2.00 -33.63
C GLU A 5 19.78 -1.69 -32.25
N ALA A 6 18.53 -2.10 -32.06
CA ALA A 6 17.86 -2.01 -30.78
C ALA A 6 18.63 -2.89 -29.80
N HIS A 7 19.50 -2.27 -29.00
CA HIS A 7 20.12 -2.92 -27.87
C HIS A 7 18.99 -3.39 -26.96
N ILE A 8 18.81 -4.71 -26.85
CA ILE A 8 17.82 -5.30 -25.98
C ILE A 8 18.25 -5.02 -24.55
N ILE A 9 17.59 -4.06 -23.90
CA ILE A 9 17.83 -3.74 -22.50
C ILE A 9 17.19 -4.84 -21.66
N THR A 10 18.00 -5.71 -21.04
CA THR A 10 17.56 -6.83 -20.21
C THR A 10 17.25 -6.41 -18.76
N LEU A 11 16.73 -5.21 -18.55
CA LEU A 11 16.45 -4.68 -17.21
C LEU A 11 15.26 -5.43 -16.59
N ARG A 12 15.50 -6.09 -15.45
CA ARG A 12 14.49 -6.86 -14.70
C ARG A 12 13.84 -6.08 -13.56
N SER A 13 14.54 -5.09 -13.01
CA SER A 13 14.03 -4.27 -11.91
C SER A 13 14.29 -2.79 -12.16
N LEU A 14 13.28 -1.96 -11.94
CA LEU A 14 13.36 -0.51 -12.03
C LEU A 14 12.79 0.11 -10.75
N THR A 15 13.52 1.07 -10.19
CA THR A 15 13.05 1.96 -9.12
C THR A 15 13.17 3.38 -9.63
N ALA A 16 12.09 4.16 -9.54
CA ALA A 16 12.04 5.52 -10.05
C ALA A 16 11.02 6.36 -9.29
N THR A 17 11.06 7.67 -9.47
CA THR A 17 9.96 8.56 -9.09
C THR A 17 9.01 8.75 -10.27
N SER A 18 7.74 9.03 -10.00
CA SER A 18 6.75 9.39 -11.02
C SER A 18 7.22 10.56 -11.89
N LYS A 19 7.83 11.59 -11.29
CA LYS A 19 8.47 12.72 -11.99
C LYS A 19 9.53 12.29 -13.00
N THR A 20 10.35 11.30 -12.65
CA THR A 20 11.40 10.78 -13.56
C THR A 20 10.77 10.05 -14.75
N LEU A 21 9.67 9.34 -14.54
CA LEU A 21 8.92 8.66 -15.61
C LEU A 21 8.15 9.63 -16.52
N MET A 22 7.63 10.73 -15.96
CA MET A 22 6.85 11.75 -16.68
C MET A 22 7.69 12.84 -17.34
N GLY A 23 8.95 13.00 -16.95
CA GLY A 23 9.78 14.12 -17.38
C GLY A 23 9.99 14.23 -18.90
N PRO A 24 10.34 15.44 -19.39
CA PRO A 24 10.43 15.77 -20.83
C PRO A 24 11.47 14.94 -21.60
N PHE A 25 12.37 14.26 -20.89
CA PHE A 25 13.40 13.42 -21.49
C PHE A 25 12.96 11.98 -21.77
N HIS A 26 11.73 11.55 -21.42
CA HIS A 26 11.05 10.29 -21.80
C HIS A 26 11.95 9.05 -22.03
N SER A 27 13.07 8.94 -21.30
CA SER A 27 14.21 8.13 -21.75
C SER A 27 14.01 6.64 -21.47
N ALA A 28 13.09 6.30 -20.55
CA ALA A 28 12.61 4.95 -20.35
C ALA A 28 11.14 4.86 -20.79
N ARG A 29 10.91 4.53 -22.06
CA ARG A 29 9.62 3.94 -22.45
C ARG A 29 9.50 2.63 -21.68
N LEU A 30 8.67 2.58 -20.62
CA LEU A 30 8.45 1.35 -19.84
C LEU A 30 8.06 0.17 -20.75
N ALA A 31 7.39 0.46 -21.87
CA ALA A 31 7.05 -0.52 -22.91
C ALA A 31 8.29 -1.17 -23.59
N ALA A 32 9.43 -0.50 -23.64
CA ALA A 32 10.67 -1.03 -24.19
C ALA A 32 11.38 -2.00 -23.23
N LEU A 33 11.06 -1.94 -21.93
CA LEU A 33 11.63 -2.79 -20.89
C LEU A 33 10.83 -4.11 -20.81
N THR A 34 10.88 -4.91 -21.88
CA THR A 34 10.05 -6.11 -22.05
C THR A 34 10.33 -7.22 -21.03
N HIS A 35 11.52 -7.22 -20.43
CA HIS A 35 11.97 -8.15 -19.40
C HIS A 35 11.77 -7.64 -17.96
N LEU A 36 11.09 -6.50 -17.79
CA LEU A 36 10.84 -5.93 -16.46
C LEU A 36 9.90 -6.84 -15.66
N GLU A 37 10.40 -7.30 -14.49
CA GLU A 37 9.70 -8.18 -13.55
C GLU A 37 9.29 -7.42 -12.28
N LYS A 38 10.09 -6.43 -11.86
CA LYS A 38 9.85 -5.59 -10.68
C LYS A 38 9.85 -4.11 -11.02
N LEU A 39 8.81 -3.40 -10.62
CA LEU A 39 8.68 -1.96 -10.77
C LEU A 39 8.34 -1.33 -9.43
N VAL A 40 9.16 -0.37 -9.00
CA VAL A 40 8.94 0.47 -7.81
C VAL A 40 8.83 1.91 -8.28
N VAL A 41 7.72 2.57 -7.96
CA VAL A 41 7.48 3.97 -8.31
C VAL A 41 7.03 4.76 -7.11
N ASP A 42 7.76 5.83 -6.81
CA ASP A 42 7.40 6.80 -5.79
C ASP A 42 6.59 7.97 -6.36
N PHE A 43 5.43 8.23 -5.79
CA PHE A 43 4.46 9.27 -6.17
C PHE A 43 4.54 10.53 -5.29
N ALA A 44 5.63 10.74 -4.53
CA ALA A 44 5.76 11.89 -3.64
C ALA A 44 5.54 13.25 -4.33
N THR A 45 5.84 13.35 -5.63
CA THR A 45 5.63 14.57 -6.43
C THR A 45 4.24 14.68 -7.05
N GLU A 46 3.39 13.66 -6.90
CA GLU A 46 2.04 13.65 -7.47
C GLU A 46 1.01 14.18 -6.47
N GLY A 47 -0.03 14.81 -7.03
CA GLY A 47 -1.27 15.12 -6.34
C GLY A 47 -2.44 14.30 -6.92
N LEU A 48 -3.63 14.50 -6.35
CA LEU A 48 -4.86 13.80 -6.76
C LEU A 48 -5.15 13.94 -8.27
N THR A 49 -4.87 15.09 -8.85
CA THR A 49 -5.12 15.37 -10.28
C THR A 49 -4.09 14.74 -11.20
N THR A 50 -2.83 14.61 -10.76
CA THR A 50 -1.72 14.11 -11.60
C THR A 50 -1.51 12.60 -11.45
N GLN A 51 -1.98 11.98 -10.37
CA GLN A 51 -1.92 10.51 -10.16
C GLN A 51 -2.43 9.73 -11.39
N LYS A 52 -3.54 10.15 -12.01
CA LYS A 52 -4.09 9.49 -13.20
C LYS A 52 -3.14 9.51 -14.39
N LEU A 53 -2.36 10.58 -14.56
CA LEU A 53 -1.38 10.69 -15.64
C LEU A 53 -0.19 9.77 -15.41
N ALA A 54 0.36 9.79 -14.19
CA ALA A 54 1.45 8.89 -13.80
C ALA A 54 1.04 7.41 -13.96
N LEU A 55 -0.17 7.05 -13.56
CA LEU A 55 -0.70 5.70 -13.71
C LEU A 55 -0.84 5.24 -15.17
N LYS A 56 -1.20 6.14 -16.09
CA LYS A 56 -1.24 5.81 -17.53
C LYS A 56 0.14 5.46 -18.08
N LEU A 57 1.21 6.03 -17.54
CA LEU A 57 2.58 5.66 -17.94
C LEU A 57 2.97 4.31 -17.37
N ILE A 58 2.67 4.05 -16.09
CA ILE A 58 2.92 2.76 -15.47
C ILE A 58 2.19 1.65 -16.24
N ALA A 59 0.98 1.92 -16.73
CA ALA A 59 0.21 0.96 -17.53
C ALA A 59 0.90 0.53 -18.84
N GLN A 60 1.97 1.20 -19.27
CA GLN A 60 2.78 0.83 -20.42
C GLN A 60 3.87 -0.19 -20.08
N ALA A 61 4.10 -0.49 -18.80
CA ALA A 61 5.09 -1.47 -18.37
C ALA A 61 4.72 -2.89 -18.82
N SER A 62 5.70 -3.80 -18.74
CA SER A 62 5.53 -5.18 -19.16
C SER A 62 4.37 -5.87 -18.44
N ARG A 63 3.50 -6.56 -19.18
CA ARG A 63 2.42 -7.39 -18.59
C ARG A 63 2.94 -8.60 -17.81
N LYS A 64 4.24 -8.90 -17.94
CA LYS A 64 4.94 -9.97 -17.21
C LYS A 64 5.41 -9.54 -15.82
N LEU A 65 5.10 -8.31 -15.40
CA LEU A 65 5.46 -7.80 -14.09
C LEU A 65 4.91 -8.72 -12.99
N THR A 66 5.78 -9.16 -12.09
CA THR A 66 5.44 -10.00 -10.93
C THR A 66 5.40 -9.20 -9.64
N ASN A 67 6.09 -8.06 -9.59
CA ASN A 67 6.19 -7.21 -8.41
C ASN A 67 5.92 -5.74 -8.78
N LEU A 68 4.90 -5.15 -8.17
CA LEU A 68 4.59 -3.73 -8.31
C LEU A 68 4.54 -3.08 -6.93
N THR A 69 5.32 -2.02 -6.75
CA THR A 69 5.32 -1.19 -5.54
C THR A 69 5.06 0.25 -5.94
N LEU A 70 3.93 0.80 -5.49
CA LEU A 70 3.60 2.21 -5.64
C LEU A 70 3.54 2.85 -4.26
N THR A 71 4.44 3.80 -4.01
CA THR A 71 4.59 4.49 -2.72
C THR A 71 4.22 5.95 -2.87
N SER A 72 3.92 6.61 -1.76
CA SER A 72 3.54 8.01 -1.64
C SER A 72 2.34 8.36 -2.53
N LEU A 73 1.41 7.41 -2.71
CA LEU A 73 0.19 7.63 -3.48
C LEU A 73 -0.68 8.68 -2.80
N PRO A 74 -1.28 9.65 -3.51
CA PRO A 74 -2.27 10.53 -2.91
C PRO A 74 -3.49 9.77 -2.34
N ARG A 75 -3.90 8.68 -3.00
CA ARG A 75 -4.95 7.77 -2.52
C ARG A 75 -4.89 6.40 -3.20
N ILE A 76 -5.45 5.40 -2.53
CA ILE A 76 -5.73 4.07 -3.10
C ILE A 76 -7.23 3.98 -3.41
N ASP A 77 -7.61 4.04 -4.68
CA ASP A 77 -9.01 4.05 -5.12
C ASP A 77 -9.37 2.91 -6.09
N ILE A 78 -10.67 2.75 -6.36
CA ILE A 78 -11.18 1.71 -7.26
C ILE A 78 -10.57 1.79 -8.68
N PRO A 79 -10.50 2.98 -9.32
CA PRO A 79 -9.83 3.13 -10.61
C PRO A 79 -8.38 2.63 -10.62
N LEU A 80 -7.59 2.92 -9.59
CA LEU A 80 -6.22 2.42 -9.46
C LEU A 80 -6.18 0.89 -9.42
N LEU A 81 -6.96 0.28 -8.54
CA LEU A 81 -6.97 -1.19 -8.36
C LEU A 81 -7.37 -1.91 -9.65
N ARG A 82 -8.38 -1.38 -10.36
CA ARG A 82 -8.84 -1.94 -11.64
C ARG A 82 -7.77 -1.84 -12.71
N LEU A 83 -7.14 -0.66 -12.86
CA LEU A 83 -6.07 -0.46 -13.83
C LEU A 83 -4.93 -1.47 -13.62
N ILE A 84 -4.49 -1.65 -12.37
CA ILE A 84 -3.43 -2.60 -12.02
C ILE A 84 -3.85 -4.02 -12.38
N ALA A 85 -5.06 -4.42 -11.98
CA ALA A 85 -5.58 -5.76 -12.22
C ALA A 85 -5.70 -6.10 -13.72
N ASP A 86 -6.13 -5.14 -14.53
CA ASP A 86 -6.29 -5.30 -15.98
C ASP A 86 -4.94 -5.32 -16.72
N THR A 87 -3.98 -4.53 -16.23
CA THR A 87 -2.68 -4.36 -16.90
C THR A 87 -1.71 -5.50 -16.57
N PHE A 88 -1.62 -5.92 -15.31
CA PHE A 88 -0.57 -6.81 -14.81
C PHE A 88 -1.12 -8.13 -14.23
N PRO A 89 -1.69 -9.01 -15.08
CA PRO A 89 -2.35 -10.24 -14.62
C PRO A 89 -1.41 -11.23 -13.92
N CYS A 90 -0.09 -11.09 -14.12
CA CYS A 90 0.94 -11.96 -13.54
C CYS A 90 1.47 -11.49 -12.18
N LEU A 91 0.89 -10.44 -11.58
CA LEU A 91 1.36 -9.95 -10.28
C LEU A 91 1.27 -11.03 -9.21
N VAL A 92 2.40 -11.21 -8.51
CA VAL A 92 2.57 -12.07 -7.34
C VAL A 92 2.60 -11.23 -6.07
N ASP A 93 3.18 -10.03 -6.17
CA ASP A 93 3.34 -9.08 -5.08
C ASP A 93 2.86 -7.69 -5.51
N LEU A 94 1.89 -7.16 -4.76
CA LEU A 94 1.36 -5.82 -4.95
C LEU A 94 1.48 -5.03 -3.65
N HIS A 95 2.25 -3.95 -3.69
CA HIS A 95 2.37 -2.99 -2.60
C HIS A 95 1.84 -1.63 -3.08
N LEU A 96 0.82 -1.11 -2.40
CA LEU A 96 0.26 0.21 -2.63
C LEU A 96 0.26 0.94 -1.29
N SER A 97 0.83 2.14 -1.20
CA SER A 97 0.90 2.88 0.05
C SER A 97 0.73 4.38 -0.16
N CYS A 98 0.02 5.03 0.77
CA CYS A 98 -0.16 6.47 0.85
C CYS A 98 0.25 7.08 2.19
N THR A 99 0.46 6.28 3.23
CA THR A 99 0.69 6.73 4.60
C THR A 99 2.06 7.40 4.82
N GLU A 100 3.05 7.09 3.99
CA GLU A 100 4.35 7.75 3.96
C GLU A 100 4.29 9.22 3.51
N ARG A 101 3.14 9.69 3.01
CA ARG A 101 2.92 11.11 2.71
C ARG A 101 2.64 11.95 3.95
N LEU A 102 2.29 11.33 5.07
CA LEU A 102 1.99 12.05 6.30
C LEU A 102 3.29 12.61 6.89
N ASP A 103 3.33 13.93 7.05
CA ASP A 103 4.53 14.64 7.51
C ASP A 103 4.42 14.98 9.00
N PHE A 104 5.15 14.24 9.83
CA PHE A 104 5.22 14.47 11.27
C PHE A 104 6.31 15.48 11.65
N HIS A 105 6.80 16.33 10.74
CA HIS A 105 7.82 17.32 11.07
C HIS A 105 7.30 18.42 12.01
N CYS A 106 6.06 18.86 11.80
CA CYS A 106 5.39 19.89 12.59
C CYS A 106 3.87 19.70 12.53
N TRP A 107 3.09 20.20 13.49
CA TRP A 107 1.62 20.06 13.47
C TRP A 107 0.99 20.64 12.19
N ASN A 108 1.42 21.82 11.74
CA ASN A 108 0.94 22.41 10.48
C ASN A 108 1.28 21.53 9.26
N CYS A 109 2.49 20.98 9.21
CA CYS A 109 2.96 20.09 8.16
C CYS A 109 2.09 18.83 8.11
N TYR A 110 1.75 18.31 9.30
CA TYR A 110 0.90 17.16 9.46
C TYR A 110 -0.51 17.44 8.95
N GLU A 111 -1.16 18.51 9.41
CA GLU A 111 -2.47 18.95 8.93
C GLU A 111 -2.52 19.16 7.42
N GLU A 112 -1.52 19.85 6.84
CA GLU A 112 -1.44 20.05 5.39
C GLU A 112 -1.34 18.71 4.63
N SER A 113 -0.54 17.78 5.14
CA SER A 113 -0.36 16.45 4.53
C SER A 113 -1.60 15.57 4.60
N LEU A 114 -2.40 15.70 5.69
CA LEU A 114 -3.68 15.02 5.87
C LEU A 114 -4.70 15.48 4.82
N GLY A 115 -4.79 16.80 4.59
CA GLY A 115 -5.71 17.35 3.59
C GLY A 115 -5.40 16.93 2.15
N CYS A 116 -4.17 16.47 1.88
CA CYS A 116 -3.72 16.09 0.54
C CYS A 116 -3.68 14.56 0.30
N THR A 117 -3.98 13.75 1.32
CA THR A 117 -3.78 12.30 1.29
C THR A 117 -4.98 11.56 1.87
N THR A 118 -5.54 10.59 1.15
CA THR A 118 -6.54 9.70 1.75
C THR A 118 -5.88 8.52 2.44
N HIS A 119 -5.49 8.71 3.70
CA HIS A 119 -4.78 7.70 4.52
C HIS A 119 -5.73 6.73 5.24
N SER A 120 -6.93 7.17 5.63
CA SER A 120 -7.94 6.38 6.33
C SER A 120 -9.26 6.44 5.56
N PRO A 121 -9.54 5.49 4.65
CA PRO A 121 -10.65 5.63 3.71
C PRO A 121 -12.02 5.29 4.35
N VAL A 122 -12.09 4.97 5.64
CA VAL A 122 -13.32 4.63 6.37
C VAL A 122 -13.50 5.63 7.53
N PRO A 123 -14.67 6.26 7.69
CA PRO A 123 -15.91 6.09 6.91
C PRO A 123 -16.03 6.98 5.66
N GLY A 124 -15.05 7.86 5.37
CA GLY A 124 -15.19 8.89 4.32
C GLY A 124 -15.41 8.36 2.89
N MET A 125 -14.64 7.36 2.45
CA MET A 125 -14.77 6.76 1.11
C MET A 125 -15.63 5.50 1.09
N PHE A 126 -15.65 4.74 2.18
CA PHE A 126 -16.36 3.48 2.32
C PHE A 126 -17.14 3.45 3.62
N TYR A 127 -18.30 2.81 3.60
CA TYR A 127 -19.18 2.78 4.78
C TYR A 127 -18.50 2.17 6.01
N ASP A 128 -17.83 1.03 5.82
CA ASP A 128 -17.05 0.37 6.85
C ASP A 128 -15.87 -0.41 6.23
N THR A 129 -15.04 -1.00 7.09
CA THR A 129 -13.87 -1.79 6.68
C THR A 129 -14.23 -3.02 5.83
N ARG A 130 -15.41 -3.62 6.07
CA ARG A 130 -15.86 -4.80 5.34
C ARG A 130 -16.26 -4.43 3.92
N ASP A 131 -17.04 -3.36 3.75
CA ASP A 131 -17.42 -2.81 2.46
C ASP A 131 -16.19 -2.47 1.61
N MET A 132 -15.23 -1.74 2.19
CA MET A 132 -13.94 -1.45 1.54
C MET A 132 -13.25 -2.73 1.06
N ALA A 133 -13.09 -3.71 1.94
CA ALA A 133 -12.39 -4.96 1.63
C ALA A 133 -13.09 -5.76 0.52
N ILE A 134 -14.42 -5.83 0.52
CA ILE A 134 -15.21 -6.50 -0.54
C ILE A 134 -15.01 -5.80 -1.89
N ILE A 135 -15.09 -4.46 -1.91
CA ILE A 135 -14.92 -3.67 -3.13
C ILE A 135 -13.50 -3.81 -3.67
N PHE A 136 -12.49 -3.73 -2.81
CA PHE A 136 -11.08 -3.91 -3.19
C PHE A 136 -10.86 -5.32 -3.76
N ALA A 137 -11.34 -6.35 -3.05
CA ALA A 137 -11.19 -7.72 -3.48
C ALA A 137 -11.87 -7.99 -4.83
N LYS A 138 -13.05 -7.39 -5.06
CA LYS A 138 -13.76 -7.49 -6.34
C LYS A 138 -12.93 -6.95 -7.50
N ASN A 139 -12.28 -5.80 -7.33
CA ASN A 139 -11.47 -5.18 -8.39
C ASN A 139 -10.10 -5.85 -8.56
N LEU A 140 -9.54 -6.46 -7.51
CA LEU A 140 -8.29 -7.22 -7.58
C LEU A 140 -8.47 -8.70 -7.98
N LYS A 141 -9.72 -9.19 -8.05
CA LYS A 141 -10.07 -10.58 -8.42
C LYS A 141 -9.42 -11.11 -9.72
N PRO A 142 -9.13 -10.29 -10.74
CA PRO A 142 -8.41 -10.76 -11.93
C PRO A 142 -6.97 -11.24 -11.65
N LEU A 143 -6.32 -10.76 -10.59
CA LEU A 143 -4.94 -11.12 -10.24
C LEU A 143 -4.85 -12.52 -9.61
N LYS A 144 -4.86 -13.56 -10.46
CA LYS A 144 -4.89 -14.97 -10.00
C LYS A 144 -3.62 -15.41 -9.30
N CYS A 145 -2.50 -14.76 -9.55
CA CYS A 145 -1.20 -15.09 -8.99
C CYS A 145 -0.87 -14.29 -7.73
N LEU A 146 -1.73 -13.37 -7.28
CA LEU A 146 -1.43 -12.47 -6.19
C LEU A 146 -1.34 -13.22 -4.86
N THR A 147 -0.12 -13.35 -4.33
CA THR A 147 0.16 -14.06 -3.08
C THR A 147 0.43 -13.13 -1.90
N ARG A 148 0.93 -11.92 -2.19
CA ARG A 148 1.21 -10.88 -1.21
C ARG A 148 0.56 -9.57 -1.64
N LEU A 149 -0.19 -8.97 -0.73
CA LEU A 149 -0.84 -7.68 -0.93
C LEU A 149 -0.50 -6.78 0.26
N HIS A 150 0.04 -5.60 0.01
CA HIS A 150 0.15 -4.54 1.01
C HIS A 150 -0.73 -3.37 0.61
N LEU A 151 -1.57 -2.92 1.55
CA LEU A 151 -2.42 -1.75 1.45
C LEU A 151 -2.02 -0.77 2.55
N GLY A 152 -1.09 0.13 2.25
CA GLY A 152 -0.62 1.17 3.13
C GLY A 152 -1.64 2.29 3.28
N ILE A 153 -2.72 1.94 3.99
CA ILE A 153 -3.80 2.78 4.51
C ILE A 153 -4.00 2.39 5.97
N TYR A 154 -4.45 3.33 6.79
CA TYR A 154 -4.87 3.04 8.16
C TYR A 154 -6.32 2.56 8.18
N LEU A 155 -6.59 1.52 8.97
CA LEU A 155 -7.95 1.03 9.22
C LEU A 155 -8.54 1.58 10.53
N SER A 156 -7.98 2.69 11.03
CA SER A 156 -8.63 3.53 12.04
C SER A 156 -9.83 4.26 11.44
N ASP A 157 -10.61 4.90 12.31
CA ASP A 157 -11.52 5.94 11.84
C ASP A 157 -10.70 7.09 11.22
N GLU A 158 -11.23 7.70 10.17
CA GLU A 158 -10.67 8.90 9.56
C GLU A 158 -10.48 10.02 10.59
N MET A 159 -11.44 10.16 11.51
CA MET A 159 -11.40 11.18 12.55
C MET A 159 -10.39 10.90 13.67
N LEU A 160 -9.81 9.69 13.75
CA LEU A 160 -8.85 9.36 14.82
C LEU A 160 -7.67 10.35 14.84
N ILE A 161 -7.17 10.72 13.66
CA ILE A 161 -6.04 11.64 13.57
C ILE A 161 -6.44 13.05 13.98
N GLN A 162 -7.63 13.52 13.58
CA GLN A 162 -8.11 14.83 14.00
C GLN A 162 -8.29 14.88 15.52
N TYR A 163 -8.94 13.87 16.10
CA TYR A 163 -9.07 13.78 17.56
C TYR A 163 -7.72 13.73 18.25
N HIS A 164 -6.75 13.04 17.64
CA HIS A 164 -5.40 12.99 18.16
C HIS A 164 -4.74 14.37 18.19
N ILE A 165 -4.83 15.15 17.10
CA ILE A 165 -4.32 16.52 17.03
C ILE A 165 -4.98 17.37 18.13
N ASP A 166 -6.32 17.34 18.23
CA ASP A 166 -7.09 18.19 19.15
C ASP A 166 -6.65 18.08 20.62
N HIS A 167 -6.14 16.92 21.07
CA HIS A 167 -5.68 16.72 22.44
C HIS A 167 -4.16 16.58 22.58
N ALA A 168 -3.41 16.55 21.48
CA ALA A 168 -1.95 16.45 21.46
C ALA A 168 -1.26 17.78 21.10
N GLU A 169 -2.01 18.78 20.64
CA GLU A 169 -1.47 20.08 20.19
C GLU A 169 -0.71 20.83 21.31
N ASP A 170 -1.03 20.57 22.58
CA ASP A 170 -0.34 21.13 23.75
C ASP A 170 1.14 20.66 23.85
N ASP A 171 1.53 19.61 23.13
CA ASP A 171 2.90 19.09 23.14
C ASP A 171 3.81 19.79 22.11
N ALA A 172 5.07 20.03 22.52
CA ALA A 172 6.06 20.76 21.73
C ALA A 172 6.51 20.04 20.45
N GLN A 173 6.27 18.73 20.33
CA GLN A 173 6.62 17.94 19.15
C GLN A 173 5.45 17.05 18.74
N PRO A 174 5.13 16.97 17.43
CA PRO A 174 4.11 16.04 16.95
C PRO A 174 4.54 14.60 17.18
N PHE A 175 3.59 13.78 17.57
CA PHE A 175 3.73 12.33 17.71
C PHE A 175 2.52 11.65 17.10
N GLY A 176 2.63 10.35 16.82
CA GLY A 176 1.52 9.58 16.25
C GLY A 176 0.54 9.06 17.31
N PRO A 177 -0.69 8.68 16.92
CA PRO A 177 -1.69 8.09 17.82
C PRO A 177 -1.19 6.90 18.65
N GLU A 178 -0.18 6.19 18.17
CA GLU A 178 0.40 5.03 18.85
C GLU A 178 1.18 5.35 20.13
N GLN A 179 1.57 6.61 20.30
CA GLN A 179 2.24 7.09 21.52
C GLN A 179 1.27 7.84 22.45
N CYS A 180 0.00 7.97 22.06
CA CYS A 180 -1.01 8.68 22.82
C CYS A 180 -1.81 7.75 23.74
N LEU A 181 -1.78 8.02 25.06
CA LEU A 181 -2.58 7.30 26.05
C LEU A 181 -4.09 7.40 25.82
N LEU A 182 -4.57 8.53 25.28
CA LEU A 182 -5.99 8.72 24.95
C LEU A 182 -6.40 7.93 23.72
N CYS A 183 -5.48 7.73 22.76
CA CYS A 183 -5.74 6.96 21.54
C CYS A 183 -5.54 5.45 21.72
N GLU A 184 -4.89 5.00 22.80
CA GLU A 184 -4.65 3.57 23.08
C GLU A 184 -5.95 2.74 23.04
N GLY A 185 -7.07 3.32 23.48
CA GLY A 185 -8.39 2.70 23.42
C GLY A 185 -8.84 2.28 22.01
N ALA A 186 -8.31 2.92 20.95
CA ALA A 186 -8.62 2.60 19.57
C ALA A 186 -7.87 1.36 19.05
N ALA A 187 -6.76 0.95 19.70
CA ALA A 187 -5.87 -0.10 19.21
C ALA A 187 -6.61 -1.42 18.93
N ASN A 188 -7.42 -1.89 19.88
CA ASN A 188 -8.16 -3.15 19.73
C ASN A 188 -9.15 -3.11 18.56
N GLN A 189 -9.80 -1.96 18.35
CA GLN A 189 -10.74 -1.80 17.24
C GLN A 189 -10.03 -1.78 15.89
N VAL A 190 -8.89 -1.08 15.78
CA VAL A 190 -8.06 -1.07 14.56
C VAL A 190 -7.59 -2.49 14.22
N ARG A 191 -7.07 -3.22 15.21
CA ARG A 191 -6.60 -4.60 15.01
C ARG A 191 -7.72 -5.54 14.57
N LEU A 192 -8.93 -5.37 15.10
CA LEU A 192 -10.10 -6.13 14.66
C LEU A 192 -10.48 -5.79 13.22
N ARG A 193 -10.46 -4.50 12.84
CA ARG A 193 -10.73 -4.03 11.47
C ARG A 193 -9.72 -4.61 10.48
N GLU A 194 -8.43 -4.62 10.81
CA GLU A 194 -7.37 -5.28 10.00
C GLU A 194 -7.65 -6.76 9.77
N LEU A 195 -8.01 -7.51 10.83
CA LEU A 195 -8.36 -8.93 10.71
C LEU A 195 -9.61 -9.15 9.86
N THR A 196 -10.64 -8.31 10.02
CA THR A 196 -11.86 -8.34 9.20
C THR A 196 -11.53 -8.07 7.74
N ALA A 197 -10.78 -7.02 7.42
CA ALA A 197 -10.36 -6.69 6.06
C ALA A 197 -9.56 -7.84 5.44
N ALA A 198 -8.58 -8.36 6.17
CA ALA A 198 -7.75 -9.48 5.72
C ALA A 198 -8.59 -10.73 5.42
N LEU A 199 -9.56 -11.05 6.29
CA LEU A 199 -10.46 -12.19 6.09
C LEU A 199 -11.27 -12.03 4.80
N GLU A 200 -11.89 -10.87 4.57
CA GLU A 200 -12.72 -10.60 3.40
C GLU A 200 -11.91 -10.59 2.09
N LEU A 201 -10.73 -9.94 2.09
CA LEU A 201 -9.79 -9.99 0.98
C LEU A 201 -9.37 -11.44 0.68
N ALA A 202 -9.00 -12.20 1.71
CA ALA A 202 -8.60 -13.59 1.56
C ALA A 202 -9.77 -14.50 1.13
N GLN A 203 -11.02 -14.20 1.48
CA GLN A 203 -12.15 -14.99 0.97
C GLN A 203 -12.28 -14.90 -0.54
N SER A 204 -12.00 -13.73 -1.12
CA SER A 204 -12.17 -13.47 -2.55
C SER A 204 -10.92 -13.75 -3.38
N LEU A 205 -9.73 -13.45 -2.85
CA LEU A 205 -8.42 -13.57 -3.51
C LEU A 205 -7.73 -14.86 -3.06
N LYS A 206 -7.96 -15.95 -3.80
CA LYS A 206 -7.64 -17.32 -3.36
C LYS A 206 -6.14 -17.60 -3.21
N ALA A 207 -5.30 -16.93 -3.99
CA ALA A 207 -3.85 -17.11 -3.95
C ALA A 207 -3.17 -16.36 -2.78
N LEU A 208 -3.86 -15.46 -2.09
CA LEU A 208 -3.27 -14.69 -1.00
C LEU A 208 -2.79 -15.58 0.15
N THR A 209 -1.57 -15.30 0.59
CA THR A 209 -0.88 -15.93 1.72
C THR A 209 -0.49 -14.90 2.79
N ALA A 210 -0.30 -13.63 2.40
CA ALA A 210 -0.01 -12.53 3.31
C ALA A 210 -0.71 -11.24 2.85
N ILE A 211 -1.25 -10.50 3.81
CA ILE A 211 -1.90 -9.21 3.61
C ILE A 211 -1.32 -8.23 4.62
N GLY A 212 -0.79 -7.11 4.17
CA GLY A 212 -0.24 -6.07 5.02
C GLY A 212 -1.08 -4.79 5.00
N PHE A 213 -1.09 -4.07 6.13
CA PHE A 213 -1.68 -2.75 6.27
C PHE A 213 -0.70 -1.83 7.00
N SER A 214 -0.79 -0.52 6.75
CA SER A 214 -0.21 0.46 7.68
C SER A 214 -1.05 0.52 8.95
N SER A 215 -0.41 0.62 10.11
CA SER A 215 -1.09 0.65 11.39
C SER A 215 -0.40 1.58 12.36
N PHE A 216 -1.16 2.41 13.07
CA PHE A 216 -0.60 3.10 14.23
C PHE A 216 -0.25 2.09 15.34
N PHE A 217 -1.14 1.13 15.61
CA PHE A 217 -1.08 0.31 16.82
C PHE A 217 -0.48 -1.08 16.58
N ASP A 218 0.76 -1.13 16.09
CA ASP A 218 1.45 -2.40 15.88
C ASP A 218 1.58 -3.20 17.20
N ASP A 219 1.56 -4.53 17.08
CA ASP A 219 1.57 -5.50 18.17
C ASP A 219 2.99 -5.79 18.67
N SER A 220 3.99 -5.14 18.06
CA SER A 220 5.40 -5.23 18.44
C SER A 220 5.65 -4.44 19.72
N GLY A 221 5.13 -4.94 20.84
CA GLY A 221 5.24 -4.35 22.16
C GLY A 221 6.64 -3.79 22.45
N GLY A 222 6.75 -2.47 22.44
CA GLY A 222 7.81 -1.66 23.06
C GLY A 222 9.27 -1.91 22.65
N HIS A 223 9.55 -2.83 21.74
CA HIS A 223 10.89 -3.09 21.26
C HIS A 223 10.97 -2.75 19.79
N HIS A 224 11.22 -1.47 19.52
CA HIS A 224 11.92 -1.00 18.32
C HIS A 224 13.28 -1.70 18.24
N SER A 225 13.27 -3.00 17.94
CA SER A 225 14.47 -3.69 17.52
C SER A 225 14.88 -3.03 16.21
N ASN A 226 16.09 -2.46 16.20
CA ASN A 226 16.77 -1.87 15.05
C ASN A 226 17.04 -2.92 13.96
N SER A 227 16.02 -3.68 13.53
CA SER A 227 16.10 -4.55 12.37
C SER A 227 16.04 -3.67 11.12
N ARG A 228 17.15 -2.97 10.87
CA ARG A 228 17.51 -2.32 9.60
C ARG A 228 17.82 -3.34 8.49
N ASN A 229 17.30 -4.56 8.60
CA ASN A 229 17.52 -5.58 7.60
C ASN A 229 16.45 -5.47 6.52
N ALA A 230 16.83 -4.75 5.45
CA ALA A 230 16.26 -4.77 4.11
C ALA A 230 14.78 -4.32 3.97
N GLY A 231 14.54 -3.01 4.09
CA GLY A 231 13.39 -2.36 3.46
C GLY A 231 12.03 -2.61 4.09
N GLY A 232 11.97 -2.99 5.37
CA GLY A 232 10.73 -3.02 6.13
C GLY A 232 10.24 -1.59 6.40
N TRP A 233 9.05 -1.26 5.91
CA TRP A 233 8.40 0.00 6.22
C TRP A 233 8.03 -0.01 7.71
N LEU A 234 8.31 1.08 8.40
CA LEU A 234 8.00 1.23 9.81
C LEU A 234 6.46 1.27 9.93
N ASN A 235 5.90 0.53 10.89
CA ASN A 235 4.47 0.51 11.23
C ASN A 235 3.55 -0.28 10.26
N GLU A 236 3.99 -1.44 9.79
CA GLU A 236 3.14 -2.38 9.03
C GLU A 236 2.63 -3.54 9.90
N THR A 237 1.34 -3.84 9.83
CA THR A 237 0.78 -5.09 10.34
C THR A 237 0.64 -6.10 9.22
N THR A 238 1.14 -7.32 9.40
CA THR A 238 0.95 -8.42 8.44
C THR A 238 0.01 -9.48 9.00
N VAL A 239 -1.03 -9.80 8.22
CA VAL A 239 -1.96 -10.90 8.47
C VAL A 239 -1.67 -12.05 7.51
N TYR A 240 -1.36 -13.22 8.07
CA TYR A 240 -1.06 -14.44 7.33
C TYR A 240 -2.33 -15.26 7.10
N VAL A 241 -2.45 -15.79 5.89
CA VAL A 241 -3.61 -16.54 5.41
C VAL A 241 -3.25 -18.02 5.29
N LEU A 242 -4.07 -18.90 5.88
CA LEU A 242 -3.99 -20.35 5.71
C LEU A 242 -5.30 -20.91 5.16
N ARG A 243 -5.19 -21.76 4.15
CA ARG A 243 -6.29 -22.55 3.61
C ARG A 243 -5.98 -24.03 3.79
N LYS A 244 -6.76 -24.71 4.63
CA LYS A 244 -6.60 -26.16 4.87
C LYS A 244 -7.97 -26.79 5.06
N ASN A 245 -8.23 -27.88 4.33
CA ASN A 245 -9.50 -28.65 4.41
C ASN A 245 -10.75 -27.79 4.19
N GLY A 246 -10.74 -26.92 3.17
CA GLY A 246 -11.86 -26.01 2.87
C GLY A 246 -12.08 -24.88 3.87
N ARG A 247 -11.29 -24.81 4.95
CA ARG A 247 -11.36 -23.74 5.96
C ARG A 247 -10.32 -22.66 5.66
N LEU A 248 -10.74 -21.42 5.89
CA LEU A 248 -9.90 -20.23 5.85
C LEU A 248 -9.59 -19.77 7.27
N LYS A 249 -8.33 -19.53 7.57
CA LYS A 249 -7.87 -18.93 8.82
C LYS A 249 -6.96 -17.75 8.52
N VAL A 250 -7.07 -16.70 9.32
CA VAL A 250 -6.20 -15.53 9.28
C VAL A 250 -5.66 -15.25 10.68
N ARG A 251 -4.41 -14.81 10.80
CA ARG A 251 -3.80 -14.40 12.07
C ARG A 251 -2.59 -13.48 11.84
N LYS A 252 -2.18 -12.74 12.87
CA LYS A 252 -1.02 -11.81 12.79
C LYS A 252 0.35 -12.47 12.86
N THR A 253 0.43 -13.72 13.32
CA THR A 253 1.72 -14.44 13.42
C THR A 253 1.93 -15.40 12.25
N PRO A 254 3.16 -15.54 11.71
CA PRO A 254 3.45 -16.49 10.66
C PRO A 254 3.04 -17.91 11.07
N TRP A 255 2.61 -18.73 10.10
CA TRP A 255 2.34 -20.14 10.34
C TRP A 255 3.67 -20.85 10.62
N SER A 256 3.87 -21.34 11.85
CA SER A 256 5.00 -22.22 12.19
C SER A 256 4.90 -23.49 11.34
N ASN A 257 5.95 -23.78 10.56
CA ASN A 257 6.07 -24.89 9.60
C ASN A 257 4.97 -25.96 9.74
N VAL A 258 3.93 -25.82 8.91
CA VAL A 258 2.92 -26.86 8.75
C VAL A 258 3.55 -27.91 7.82
N VAL A 259 4.19 -28.91 8.42
CA VAL A 259 4.51 -30.18 7.75
C VAL A 259 3.21 -30.83 7.28
#